data_AF-A0A2E2IXJ9-F1
#
_entry.id   AF-A0A2E2IXJ9-F1
#
_cell.length_a   1.000
_cell.length_b   1.000
_cell.length_c   1.000
_cell.angle_alpha   90.00
_cell.angle_beta   90.00
_cell.angle_gamma   90.00
#
_symmetry.space_group_name_H-M   'P 1'
#
loop_
_entity.id
_entity.type
_entity.pdbx_description
1 polymer ?
#
loop_
_entity_poly.entity_id
_entity_poly.type
_entity_poly.pdbx_seq_one_letter_code
_entity_poly.pdbx_strand_id
1 'polypeptide(L)'
;MNTQKYTSLLARPQDISAEEVKELDAILEAYPYFQSARALQLKGLKIQNSFKYNDALKVTAAHTIDRDILFEYITSPTFTQHEISGLILQNSEAIKEMEVVSENVSEQVSLEIDQQLKAEMKKAEAILDPTLFERKGSASEEGTLQKDKKEATPEDTLKLNEPLAFQKGEKHSFTEWLKLSQAKPIKREVVSEENSAKDQEDKERKFELIEKFIQNPPKIQPTENSEKKKNLAKPFTKPSDSLMTETLAKVYLQQKNYKKAIQAYKILILKNPEKSGFFADQIRAIEKLINKES
;
A
#
# COMPACT_ATOMS: atom_id res chain seq x y z
N MET A 1 -2.55 -17.72 31.94
CA MET A 1 -2.10 -16.41 32.41
C MET A 1 -2.99 -15.87 33.53
N ASN A 2 -2.39 -15.30 34.59
CA ASN A 2 -3.12 -14.62 35.67
C ASN A 2 -3.44 -13.16 35.27
N THR A 3 -4.51 -12.58 35.81
CA THR A 3 -4.94 -11.20 35.54
C THR A 3 -3.86 -10.18 35.91
N GLN A 4 -3.22 -10.34 37.07
CA GLN A 4 -2.14 -9.46 37.52
C GLN A 4 -0.94 -9.48 36.57
N LYS A 5 -0.57 -10.68 36.08
CA LYS A 5 0.50 -10.84 35.09
C LYS A 5 0.12 -10.13 33.79
N TYR A 6 -1.13 -10.28 33.34
CA TYR A 6 -1.62 -9.63 32.13
C TYR A 6 -1.60 -8.10 32.23
N THR A 7 -2.09 -7.54 33.33
CA THR A 7 -2.03 -6.10 33.59
C THR A 7 -0.58 -5.59 33.62
N SER A 8 0.36 -6.37 34.17
CA SER A 8 1.77 -6.01 34.18
C SER A 8 2.39 -5.96 32.78
N LEU A 9 1.97 -6.85 31.88
CA LEU A 9 2.42 -6.84 30.48
C LEU A 9 1.82 -5.68 29.68
N LEU A 10 0.56 -5.31 29.96
CA LEU A 10 -0.04 -4.11 29.36
C LEU A 10 0.71 -2.84 29.75
N ALA A 11 1.18 -2.76 30.99
CA ALA A 11 1.98 -1.63 31.46
C ALA A 11 3.40 -1.62 30.84
N ARG A 12 3.97 -2.79 30.56
CA ARG A 12 5.30 -2.93 29.93
C ARG A 12 5.27 -3.88 28.73
N PRO A 13 4.80 -3.43 27.56
CA PRO A 13 4.73 -4.26 26.36
C PRO A 13 6.08 -4.63 25.73
N GLN A 14 7.19 -4.11 26.27
CA GLN A 14 8.54 -4.30 25.71
C GLN A 14 9.27 -5.54 26.24
N ASP A 15 8.85 -6.06 27.38
CA ASP A 15 9.58 -7.13 28.09
C ASP A 15 8.89 -8.50 27.94
N ILE A 16 8.22 -8.74 26.81
CA ILE A 16 7.40 -9.96 26.63
C ILE A 16 8.28 -11.18 26.29
N SER A 17 8.23 -12.19 27.15
CA SER A 17 8.97 -13.45 26.98
C SER A 17 8.28 -14.43 26.02
N ALA A 18 9.03 -15.40 25.48
CA ALA A 18 8.51 -16.48 24.62
C ALA A 18 7.49 -17.37 25.34
N GLU A 19 7.63 -17.55 26.65
CA GLU A 19 6.64 -18.30 27.45
C GLU A 19 5.32 -17.53 27.54
N GLU A 20 5.39 -16.21 27.68
CA GLU A 20 4.22 -15.35 27.79
C GLU A 20 3.46 -15.25 26.47
N VAL A 21 4.16 -15.29 25.33
CA VAL A 21 3.51 -15.41 24.01
C VAL A 21 2.69 -16.70 23.92
N LYS A 22 3.20 -17.84 24.42
CA LYS A 22 2.42 -19.10 24.43
C LYS A 22 1.20 -19.01 25.34
N GLU A 23 1.34 -18.35 26.50
CA GLU A 23 0.19 -18.10 27.37
C GLU A 23 -0.87 -17.20 26.70
N LEU A 24 -0.43 -16.20 25.92
CA LEU A 24 -1.32 -15.34 25.14
C LEU A 24 -1.99 -16.10 23.99
N ASP A 25 -1.28 -17.00 23.32
CA ASP A 25 -1.86 -17.87 22.29
C ASP A 25 -3.02 -18.68 22.87
N ALA A 26 -2.84 -19.30 24.05
CA ALA A 26 -3.91 -20.04 24.72
C ALA A 26 -5.12 -19.16 25.09
N ILE A 27 -4.89 -17.89 25.46
CA ILE A 27 -5.98 -16.92 25.68
C ILE A 27 -6.70 -16.60 24.38
N LEU A 28 -5.98 -16.44 23.28
CA LEU A 28 -6.55 -16.08 21.98
C LEU A 28 -7.33 -17.24 21.34
N GLU A 29 -6.96 -18.49 21.61
CA GLU A 29 -7.76 -19.66 21.26
C GLU A 29 -9.10 -19.66 21.99
N ALA A 30 -9.11 -19.31 23.28
CA ALA A 30 -10.34 -19.22 24.07
C ALA A 30 -11.18 -17.96 23.74
N TYR A 31 -10.51 -16.85 23.43
CA TYR A 31 -11.13 -15.54 23.19
C TYR A 31 -10.59 -14.88 21.92
N PRO A 32 -11.06 -15.30 20.72
CA PRO A 32 -10.55 -14.80 19.44
C PRO A 32 -10.75 -13.29 19.21
N TYR A 33 -11.68 -12.64 19.90
CA TYR A 33 -11.95 -11.21 19.70
C TYR A 33 -11.23 -10.31 20.71
N PHE A 34 -10.31 -10.85 21.52
CA PHE A 34 -9.65 -10.09 22.55
C PHE A 34 -8.52 -9.20 21.99
N GLN A 35 -8.88 -7.98 21.57
CA GLN A 35 -8.01 -7.05 20.85
C GLN A 35 -6.69 -6.73 21.55
N SER A 36 -6.72 -6.44 22.85
CA SER A 36 -5.52 -6.10 23.62
C SER A 36 -4.56 -7.28 23.74
N ALA A 37 -5.07 -8.51 23.89
CA ALA A 37 -4.23 -9.71 23.88
C ALA A 37 -3.59 -9.96 22.51
N ARG A 38 -4.32 -9.70 21.42
CA ARG A 38 -3.76 -9.77 20.06
C ARG A 38 -2.64 -8.76 19.85
N ALA A 39 -2.85 -7.51 20.26
CA ALA A 39 -1.82 -6.48 20.17
C ALA A 39 -0.57 -6.86 20.99
N LEU A 40 -0.76 -7.41 22.19
CA LEU A 40 0.35 -7.84 23.05
C LEU A 40 1.11 -9.04 22.45
N GLN A 41 0.40 -10.05 21.97
CA GLN A 41 0.98 -11.20 21.25
C GLN A 41 1.79 -10.72 20.04
N LEU A 42 1.24 -9.82 19.24
CA LEU A 42 1.90 -9.24 18.07
C LEU A 42 3.21 -8.52 18.45
N LYS A 43 3.22 -7.77 19.55
CA LYS A 43 4.43 -7.10 20.05
C LYS A 43 5.48 -8.12 20.50
N GLY A 44 5.08 -9.18 21.22
CA GLY A 44 5.97 -10.27 21.62
C GLY A 44 6.58 -11.01 20.42
N LEU A 45 5.77 -11.33 19.41
CA LEU A 45 6.22 -11.94 18.16
C LEU A 45 7.21 -11.05 17.40
N LYS A 46 7.05 -9.73 17.47
CA LYS A 46 7.97 -8.76 16.89
C LYS A 46 9.32 -8.77 17.59
N ILE A 47 9.32 -8.73 18.93
CA ILE A 47 10.54 -8.74 19.76
C ILE A 47 11.35 -10.03 19.50
N GLN A 48 10.66 -11.15 19.33
CA GLN A 48 11.27 -12.45 19.08
C GLN A 48 11.67 -12.66 17.61
N ASN A 49 11.41 -11.68 16.73
CA ASN A 49 11.61 -11.79 15.27
C ASN A 49 10.99 -13.06 14.67
N SER A 50 9.81 -13.45 15.15
CA SER A 50 9.15 -14.67 14.70
C SER A 50 8.61 -14.51 13.29
N PHE A 51 8.80 -15.53 12.44
CA PHE A 51 8.19 -15.59 11.10
C PHE A 51 6.65 -15.50 11.14
N LYS A 52 6.03 -15.93 12.24
CA LYS A 52 4.56 -15.86 12.46
C LYS A 52 4.04 -14.43 12.63
N TYR A 53 4.93 -13.46 12.87
CA TYR A 53 4.56 -12.06 13.08
C TYR A 53 3.70 -11.50 11.95
N ASN A 54 4.08 -11.73 10.69
CA ASN A 54 3.37 -11.15 9.55
C ASN A 54 1.94 -11.69 9.43
N ASP A 55 1.72 -12.96 9.76
CA ASP A 55 0.38 -13.55 9.72
C ASP A 55 -0.47 -13.10 10.92
N ALA A 56 0.14 -13.03 12.12
CA ALA A 56 -0.49 -12.46 13.29
C ALA A 56 -0.86 -10.97 13.09
N LEU A 57 -0.05 -10.20 12.35
CA LEU A 57 -0.31 -8.80 12.01
C LEU A 57 -1.58 -8.66 11.16
N LYS A 58 -1.74 -9.50 10.13
CA LYS A 58 -2.93 -9.49 9.26
C LYS A 58 -4.19 -9.79 10.06
N VAL A 59 -4.14 -10.82 10.90
CA VAL A 59 -5.27 -11.21 11.75
C VAL A 59 -5.58 -10.10 12.76
N THR A 60 -4.57 -9.54 13.42
CA THR A 60 -4.75 -8.47 14.40
C THR A 60 -5.35 -7.23 13.75
N ALA A 61 -4.86 -6.81 12.58
CA ALA A 61 -5.37 -5.66 11.83
C ALA A 61 -6.84 -5.82 11.36
N ALA A 62 -7.32 -7.05 11.22
CA ALA A 62 -8.73 -7.34 10.93
C ALA A 62 -9.61 -7.27 12.18
N HIS A 63 -9.05 -7.54 13.36
CA HIS A 63 -9.77 -7.54 14.63
C HIS A 63 -9.68 -6.21 15.37
N THR A 64 -8.77 -5.30 15.01
CA THR A 64 -8.65 -3.95 15.60
C THR A 64 -9.62 -2.96 14.96
N ILE A 65 -10.22 -2.10 15.80
CA ILE A 65 -11.12 -1.02 15.36
C ILE A 65 -10.35 0.05 14.59
N ASP A 66 -9.20 0.49 15.12
CA ASP A 66 -8.37 1.52 14.52
C ASP A 66 -6.99 0.96 14.14
N ARG A 67 -6.68 1.01 12.85
CA ARG A 67 -5.43 0.52 12.29
C ARG A 67 -4.29 1.51 12.49
N ASP A 68 -4.58 2.79 12.65
CA ASP A 68 -3.57 3.82 12.89
C ASP A 68 -3.00 3.68 14.30
N ILE A 69 -3.86 3.40 15.29
CA ILE A 69 -3.42 3.10 16.66
C ILE A 69 -2.59 1.81 16.70
N LEU A 70 -3.01 0.76 15.97
CA LEU A 70 -2.22 -0.47 15.84
C LEU A 70 -0.86 -0.19 15.20
N PHE A 71 -0.83 0.60 14.12
CA PHE A 71 0.39 0.97 13.42
C PHE A 71 1.34 1.77 14.32
N GLU A 72 0.80 2.73 15.06
CA GLU A 72 1.55 3.48 16.06
C GLU A 72 2.11 2.55 17.13
N TYR A 73 1.27 1.67 17.69
CA TYR A 73 1.67 0.72 18.71
C TYR A 73 2.79 -0.24 18.28
N ILE A 74 2.78 -0.72 17.03
CA ILE A 74 3.86 -1.59 16.53
C ILE A 74 5.12 -0.79 16.17
N THR A 75 4.99 0.44 15.68
CA THR A 75 6.11 1.24 15.17
C THR A 75 6.81 2.04 16.25
N SER A 76 6.10 2.44 17.31
CA SER A 76 6.66 3.25 18.38
C SER A 76 7.45 2.40 19.39
N PRO A 77 8.54 2.97 19.96
CA PRO A 77 9.29 2.34 21.05
C PRO A 77 8.54 2.44 22.39
N THR A 78 7.66 3.42 22.56
CA THR A 78 6.80 3.57 23.74
C THR A 78 5.39 3.88 23.29
N PHE A 79 4.39 3.28 23.94
CA PHE A 79 2.99 3.57 23.69
C PHE A 79 2.47 4.49 24.80
N THR A 80 2.36 5.79 24.51
CA THR A 80 1.82 6.79 25.44
C THR A 80 0.30 6.84 25.32
N GLN A 81 -0.38 5.90 25.98
CA GLN A 81 -1.85 5.77 25.93
C GLN A 81 -2.62 7.05 26.31
N HIS A 82 -2.01 7.91 27.13
CA HIS A 82 -2.62 9.16 27.60
C HIS A 82 -2.73 10.25 26.51
N GLU A 83 -1.79 10.28 25.56
CA GLU A 83 -1.76 11.30 24.49
C GLU A 83 -2.74 10.97 23.37
N ILE A 84 -2.82 9.68 22.99
CA ILE A 84 -3.71 9.18 21.95
C ILE A 84 -5.18 9.37 22.34
N SER A 85 -5.50 9.13 23.62
CA SER A 85 -6.86 9.35 24.14
C SER A 85 -7.28 10.82 24.03
N GLY A 86 -6.38 11.76 24.29
CA GLY A 86 -6.64 13.20 24.12
C GLY A 86 -6.82 13.59 22.65
N LEU A 87 -6.00 13.03 21.76
CA LEU A 87 -6.05 13.33 20.33
C LEU A 87 -7.34 12.81 19.67
N ILE A 88 -7.83 11.64 20.10
CA ILE A 88 -9.11 11.08 19.64
C ILE A 88 -10.28 11.95 20.08
N LEU A 89 -10.29 12.42 21.33
CA LEU A 89 -11.35 13.30 21.85
C LEU A 89 -11.39 14.62 21.06
N GLN A 90 -10.25 15.28 20.89
CA GLN A 90 -10.14 16.53 20.14
C GLN A 90 -10.55 16.38 18.66
N ASN A 91 -10.07 15.34 17.99
CA ASN A 91 -10.44 15.09 16.59
C ASN A 91 -11.92 14.74 16.45
N SER A 92 -12.51 14.02 17.41
CA SER A 92 -13.93 13.66 17.37
C SER A 92 -14.86 14.87 17.49
N GLU A 93 -14.44 15.90 18.23
CA GLU A 93 -15.17 17.17 18.36
C GLU A 93 -15.01 18.02 17.10
N ALA A 94 -13.78 18.15 16.59
CA ALA A 94 -13.53 18.87 15.34
C ALA A 94 -14.27 18.28 14.13
N ILE A 95 -14.39 16.94 14.04
CA ILE A 95 -15.14 16.27 12.98
C ILE A 95 -16.66 16.50 13.11
N LYS A 96 -17.19 16.66 14.32
CA LYS A 96 -18.61 16.96 14.56
C LYS A 96 -18.97 18.40 14.25
N GLU A 97 -18.03 19.34 14.42
CA GLU A 97 -18.23 20.77 14.17
C GLU A 97 -17.93 21.19 12.72
N MET A 98 -17.39 20.29 11.90
CA MET A 98 -17.06 20.60 10.51
C MET A 98 -18.34 20.69 9.66
N GLU A 99 -18.76 21.91 9.34
CA GLU A 99 -19.86 22.19 8.43
C GLU A 99 -19.49 21.67 7.03
N VAL A 100 -20.22 20.66 6.53
CA VAL A 100 -19.94 20.03 5.24
C VAL A 100 -20.41 20.96 4.12
N VAL A 101 -19.56 21.91 3.75
CA VAL A 101 -19.72 22.68 2.51
C VAL A 101 -19.30 21.79 1.35
N SER A 102 -20.22 21.53 0.42
CA SER A 102 -19.87 20.86 -0.83
C SER A 102 -19.17 21.82 -1.78
N GLU A 103 -17.91 22.16 -1.49
CA GLU A 103 -17.05 22.77 -2.49
C GLU A 103 -16.78 21.76 -3.61
N ASN A 104 -16.76 22.25 -4.84
CA ASN A 104 -16.47 21.44 -6.02
C ASN A 104 -14.96 21.11 -6.06
N VAL A 105 -14.57 20.06 -5.33
CA VAL A 105 -13.16 19.61 -5.17
C VAL A 105 -12.55 19.10 -6.49
N SER A 106 -13.29 19.08 -7.60
CA SER A 106 -12.77 18.65 -8.90
C SER A 106 -11.61 19.51 -9.40
N GLU A 107 -11.67 20.82 -9.18
CA GLU A 107 -10.63 21.74 -9.66
C GLU A 107 -9.37 21.62 -8.82
N GLN A 108 -9.49 21.53 -7.50
CA GLN A 108 -8.34 21.34 -6.59
C GLN A 108 -7.61 20.02 -6.86
N VAL A 109 -8.36 18.93 -7.04
CA VAL A 109 -7.78 17.61 -7.38
C VAL A 109 -7.07 17.65 -8.73
N SER A 110 -7.61 18.38 -9.72
CA SER A 110 -6.95 18.50 -11.04
C SER A 110 -5.62 19.27 -10.95
N LEU A 111 -5.57 20.33 -10.15
CA LEU A 111 -4.35 21.12 -9.94
C LEU A 111 -3.29 20.35 -9.17
N GLU A 112 -3.67 19.55 -8.18
CA GLU A 112 -2.75 18.68 -7.44
C GLU A 112 -2.19 17.56 -8.33
N ILE A 113 -3.03 16.93 -9.16
CA ILE A 113 -2.60 15.92 -10.14
C ILE A 113 -1.59 16.52 -11.13
N ASP A 114 -1.86 17.72 -11.66
CA ASP A 114 -0.95 18.40 -12.59
C ASP A 114 0.39 18.77 -11.93
N GLN A 115 0.37 19.24 -10.69
CA GLN A 115 1.58 19.51 -9.92
C GLN A 115 2.40 18.24 -9.68
N GLN A 116 1.72 17.12 -9.37
CA GLN A 116 2.35 15.84 -9.14
C GLN A 116 2.94 15.26 -10.44
N LEU A 117 2.22 15.36 -11.56
CA LEU A 117 2.72 14.98 -12.89
C LEU A 117 3.97 15.79 -13.26
N LYS A 118 3.96 17.11 -13.02
CA LYS A 118 5.09 18.00 -13.28
C LYS A 118 6.30 17.68 -12.39
N ALA A 119 6.07 17.28 -11.14
CA ALA A 119 7.12 16.83 -10.24
C ALA A 119 7.73 15.50 -10.70
N GLU A 120 6.93 14.56 -11.22
CA GLU A 120 7.42 13.31 -11.80
C GLU A 120 8.19 13.54 -13.10
N MET A 121 7.74 14.46 -13.97
CA MET A 121 8.48 14.82 -15.18
C MET A 121 9.86 15.39 -14.88
N LYS A 122 9.98 16.27 -13.88
CA LYS A 122 11.29 16.79 -13.42
C LYS A 122 12.21 15.71 -12.87
N LYS A 123 11.65 14.72 -12.15
CA LYS A 123 12.41 13.56 -11.69
C LYS A 123 12.89 12.71 -12.88
N ALA A 124 12.05 12.51 -13.90
CA ALA A 124 12.43 11.80 -15.12
C ALA A 124 13.52 12.52 -15.92
N GLU A 125 13.46 13.85 -16.01
CA GLU A 125 14.51 14.68 -16.63
C GLU A 125 15.84 14.53 -15.88
N ALA A 126 15.83 14.51 -14.55
CA ALA A 126 17.02 14.28 -13.73
C ALA A 126 17.60 12.85 -13.87
N ILE A 127 16.79 11.86 -14.26
CA ILE A 127 17.21 10.48 -14.54
C ILE A 127 17.90 10.35 -15.91
N LEU A 128 17.52 11.21 -16.87
CA LEU A 128 18.07 11.24 -18.23
C LEU A 128 19.42 11.96 -18.32
N ASP A 129 19.93 12.51 -17.21
CA ASP A 129 21.22 13.17 -17.18
C ASP A 129 22.33 12.15 -17.48
N PRO A 130 23.08 12.30 -18.60
CA PRO A 130 24.11 11.34 -19.00
C PRO A 130 25.25 11.22 -17.98
N THR A 131 25.37 12.19 -17.06
CA THR A 131 26.37 12.21 -15.99
C THR A 131 26.00 11.37 -14.76
N LEU A 132 24.74 10.94 -14.63
CA LEU A 132 24.24 10.17 -13.47
C LEU A 132 24.86 8.76 -13.37
N PHE A 133 25.29 8.20 -14.48
CA PHE A 133 25.91 6.87 -14.57
C PHE A 133 27.44 6.91 -14.60
N GLU A 134 28.04 8.11 -14.57
CA GLU A 134 29.48 8.23 -14.43
C GLU A 134 29.87 7.94 -12.99
N ARG A 135 30.71 6.93 -12.81
CA ARG A 135 31.31 6.63 -11.50
C ARG A 135 32.06 7.87 -11.05
N LYS A 136 31.56 8.56 -10.02
CA LYS A 136 32.24 9.69 -9.37
C LYS A 136 33.70 9.32 -9.15
N GLY A 137 34.57 9.96 -9.93
CA GLY A 137 36.00 9.73 -9.93
C GLY A 137 36.60 9.99 -8.56
N SER A 138 37.58 9.16 -8.22
CA SER A 138 38.47 9.23 -7.06
C SER A 138 38.84 10.66 -6.62
N ALA A 139 38.33 11.07 -5.46
CA ALA A 139 39.01 11.99 -4.55
C ALA A 139 38.60 11.64 -3.12
N SER A 140 39.60 11.22 -2.38
CA SER A 140 39.66 10.71 -1.01
C SER A 140 38.98 11.61 0.01
N GLU A 141 38.26 11.00 0.95
CA GLU A 141 38.58 11.13 2.38
C GLU A 141 38.41 9.76 3.03
N GLU A 142 39.45 9.36 3.76
CA GLU A 142 39.67 8.07 4.36
C GLU A 142 38.73 7.86 5.56
N GLY A 143 37.81 6.92 5.42
CA GLY A 143 37.13 6.24 6.52
C GLY A 143 37.30 4.75 6.33
N THR A 144 38.35 4.20 6.94
CA THR A 144 38.69 2.79 7.01
C THR A 144 37.48 1.88 7.27
N LEU A 145 37.11 1.06 6.29
CA LEU A 145 36.49 -0.24 6.54
C LEU A 145 37.16 -1.28 5.66
N GLN A 146 37.99 -2.07 6.35
CA GLN A 146 38.76 -3.17 5.85
C GLN A 146 37.87 -4.21 5.16
N LYS A 147 38.44 -4.82 4.13
CA LYS A 147 38.04 -6.12 3.60
C LYS A 147 37.83 -7.10 4.75
N ASP A 148 36.59 -7.53 4.94
CA ASP A 148 36.30 -8.89 5.38
C ASP A 148 35.29 -9.48 4.40
N LYS A 149 35.83 -10.25 3.43
CA LYS A 149 35.09 -11.30 2.75
C LYS A 149 34.72 -12.35 3.80
N LYS A 150 33.56 -12.21 4.43
CA LYS A 150 32.78 -13.38 4.85
C LYS A 150 31.70 -13.57 3.80
N GLU A 151 31.66 -14.75 3.22
CA GLU A 151 30.54 -15.22 2.41
C GLU A 151 29.29 -15.19 3.29
N ALA A 152 28.56 -14.08 3.26
CA ALA A 152 27.21 -14.04 3.81
C ALA A 152 26.36 -14.94 2.92
N THR A 153 25.65 -15.88 3.54
CA THR A 153 24.70 -16.71 2.80
C THR A 153 23.67 -15.78 2.11
N PRO A 154 23.16 -16.13 0.92
CA PRO A 154 22.17 -15.30 0.23
C PRO A 154 20.91 -15.07 1.08
N GLU A 155 20.64 -15.97 2.03
CA GLU A 155 19.50 -15.92 2.95
C GLU A 155 19.64 -14.81 4.02
N ASP A 156 20.85 -14.58 4.53
CA ASP A 156 21.13 -13.52 5.52
C ASP A 156 21.05 -12.11 4.92
N THR A 157 21.43 -11.95 3.65
CA THR A 157 21.35 -10.66 2.94
C THR A 157 19.90 -10.28 2.61
N LEU A 158 19.04 -11.29 2.43
CA LEU A 158 17.65 -11.12 2.03
C LEU A 158 16.67 -11.10 3.21
N LYS A 159 17.12 -11.45 4.43
CA LYS A 159 16.31 -11.45 5.66
C LYS A 159 14.97 -12.19 5.47
N LEU A 160 15.02 -13.36 4.80
CA LEU A 160 13.85 -14.05 4.22
C LEU A 160 12.75 -14.44 5.24
N ASN A 161 13.08 -14.47 6.54
CA ASN A 161 12.16 -14.88 7.61
C ASN A 161 12.00 -13.83 8.72
N GLU A 162 12.60 -12.66 8.56
CA GLU A 162 12.45 -11.58 9.54
C GLU A 162 11.09 -10.87 9.35
N PRO A 163 10.47 -10.38 10.44
CA PRO A 163 9.34 -9.45 10.36
C PRO A 163 9.61 -8.28 9.42
N LEU A 164 8.60 -7.87 8.64
CA LEU A 164 8.71 -6.65 7.86
C LEU A 164 8.83 -5.45 8.81
N ALA A 165 9.95 -4.74 8.73
CA ALA A 165 10.14 -3.50 9.46
C ALA A 165 9.37 -2.38 8.77
N PHE A 166 8.49 -1.71 9.51
CA PHE A 166 7.76 -0.53 9.06
C PHE A 166 8.42 0.72 9.63
N GLN A 167 8.68 1.71 8.78
CA GLN A 167 9.14 3.03 9.23
C GLN A 167 7.98 4.02 9.31
N LYS A 168 8.02 4.96 10.27
CA LYS A 168 6.96 6.00 10.42
C LYS A 168 6.81 6.88 9.17
N GLY A 169 7.87 7.02 8.36
CA GLY A 169 7.85 7.74 7.08
C GLY A 169 7.22 6.96 5.91
N GLU A 170 6.95 5.67 6.05
CA GLU A 170 6.34 4.82 4.99
C GLU A 170 4.81 4.94 4.93
N LYS A 171 4.20 5.75 5.81
CA LYS A 171 2.75 6.03 5.85
C LYS A 171 2.16 6.46 4.51
N HIS A 172 2.99 7.02 3.62
CA HIS A 172 2.55 7.39 2.28
C HIS A 172 2.09 6.16 1.47
N SER A 173 2.79 5.03 1.47
CA SER A 173 2.44 3.94 0.53
C SER A 173 1.12 3.21 0.79
N PHE A 174 0.67 3.13 2.05
CA PHE A 174 -0.55 2.39 2.41
C PHE A 174 -1.76 3.31 2.56
N THR A 175 -1.58 4.48 3.19
CA THR A 175 -2.66 5.45 3.38
C THR A 175 -3.02 6.14 2.07
N GLU A 176 -2.05 6.39 1.18
CA GLU A 176 -2.31 6.90 -0.18
C GLU A 176 -3.03 5.85 -1.04
N TRP A 177 -2.68 4.56 -0.88
CA TRP A 177 -3.40 3.46 -1.52
C TRP A 177 -4.83 3.29 -1.00
N LEU A 178 -5.06 3.46 0.31
CA LEU A 178 -6.41 3.45 0.87
C LEU A 178 -7.23 4.66 0.39
N LYS A 179 -6.64 5.85 0.27
CA LYS A 179 -7.30 7.06 -0.26
C LYS A 179 -7.80 6.86 -1.71
N LEU A 180 -7.02 6.17 -2.54
CA LEU A 180 -7.41 5.80 -3.91
C LEU A 180 -8.61 4.82 -3.96
N SER A 181 -8.80 4.02 -2.91
CA SER A 181 -9.88 3.02 -2.81
C SER A 181 -11.18 3.54 -2.18
N GLN A 182 -11.18 4.75 -1.61
CA GLN A 182 -12.38 5.32 -1.00
C GLN A 182 -13.38 5.70 -2.10
N ALA A 183 -14.40 4.87 -2.28
CA ALA A 183 -15.50 5.18 -3.18
C ALA A 183 -16.25 6.42 -2.67
N LYS A 184 -16.38 7.45 -3.52
CA LYS A 184 -17.21 8.61 -3.22
C LYS A 184 -18.67 8.14 -3.06
N PRO A 185 -19.35 8.45 -1.93
CA PRO A 185 -20.75 8.06 -1.76
C PRO A 185 -21.60 8.68 -2.85
N ILE A 186 -22.40 7.85 -3.52
CA ILE A 186 -23.32 8.29 -4.58
C ILE A 186 -24.38 9.17 -3.92
N LYS A 187 -24.31 10.48 -4.14
CA LYS A 187 -25.41 11.41 -3.86
C LYS A 187 -26.55 11.04 -4.81
N ARG A 188 -27.55 10.32 -4.30
CA ARG A 188 -28.83 10.17 -4.99
C ARG A 188 -29.60 11.45 -4.73
N GLU A 189 -29.49 12.41 -5.65
CA GLU A 189 -30.41 13.53 -5.69
C GLU A 189 -31.79 12.99 -6.06
N VAL A 190 -32.74 13.16 -5.14
CA VAL A 190 -34.15 13.00 -5.43
C VAL A 190 -34.54 14.26 -6.19
N VAL A 191 -34.60 14.18 -7.52
CA VAL A 191 -35.01 15.29 -8.36
C VAL A 191 -36.50 15.55 -8.08
N SER A 192 -36.78 16.62 -7.35
CA SER A 192 -38.10 17.18 -7.18
C SER A 192 -38.62 17.70 -8.54
N GLU A 193 -39.86 17.32 -8.85
CA GLU A 193 -40.59 17.60 -10.07
C GLU A 193 -40.87 19.10 -10.26
N GLU A 194 -40.07 19.77 -11.07
CA GLU A 194 -40.44 21.06 -11.67
C GLU A 194 -39.87 21.12 -13.09
N ASN A 195 -40.54 20.49 -14.07
CA ASN A 195 -40.45 20.81 -15.52
C ASN A 195 -41.36 19.90 -16.39
N SER A 196 -42.66 19.85 -16.09
CA SER A 196 -43.58 18.87 -16.70
C SER A 196 -44.05 19.17 -18.13
N ALA A 197 -43.60 20.26 -18.78
CA ALA A 197 -44.08 20.63 -20.12
C ALA A 197 -43.12 20.32 -21.28
N LYS A 198 -41.79 20.31 -21.06
CA LYS A 198 -40.81 20.04 -22.13
C LYS A 198 -40.56 18.54 -22.35
N ASP A 199 -40.72 17.73 -21.30
CA ASP A 199 -40.46 16.29 -21.36
C ASP A 199 -41.49 15.48 -22.16
N GLN A 200 -42.71 16.00 -22.38
CA GLN A 200 -43.73 15.31 -23.18
C GLN A 200 -43.44 15.41 -24.68
N GLU A 201 -43.08 16.60 -25.17
CA GLU A 201 -42.76 16.82 -26.59
C GLU A 201 -41.51 16.04 -27.02
N ASP A 202 -40.50 15.96 -26.15
CA ASP A 202 -39.30 15.15 -26.39
C ASP A 202 -39.56 13.64 -26.33
N LYS A 203 -40.53 13.19 -25.53
CA LYS A 203 -40.97 11.78 -25.53
C LYS A 203 -41.67 11.43 -26.83
N GLU A 204 -42.58 12.28 -27.32
CA GLU A 204 -43.30 12.07 -28.57
C GLU A 204 -42.35 11.98 -29.77
N ARG A 205 -41.39 12.90 -29.88
CA ARG A 205 -40.34 12.84 -30.93
C ARG A 205 -39.49 11.57 -30.87
N LYS A 206 -39.20 11.08 -29.66
CA LYS A 206 -38.46 9.81 -29.47
C LYS A 206 -39.31 8.61 -29.86
N PHE A 207 -40.61 8.61 -29.56
CA PHE A 207 -41.53 7.56 -29.99
C PHE A 207 -41.69 7.51 -31.51
N GLU A 208 -41.79 8.66 -32.19
CA GLU A 208 -41.81 8.72 -33.66
C GLU A 208 -40.53 8.16 -34.30
N LEU A 209 -39.37 8.42 -33.69
CA LEU A 209 -38.09 7.86 -34.15
C LEU A 209 -38.04 6.34 -33.98
N ILE A 210 -38.56 5.82 -32.87
CA ILE A 210 -38.68 4.38 -32.62
C ILE A 210 -39.62 3.73 -33.64
N GLU A 211 -40.75 4.37 -33.94
CA GLU A 211 -41.74 3.85 -34.89
C GLU A 211 -41.18 3.82 -36.32
N LYS A 212 -40.45 4.86 -36.74
CA LYS A 212 -39.68 4.87 -37.99
C LYS A 212 -38.61 3.78 -38.05
N PHE A 213 -37.96 3.47 -36.92
CA PHE A 213 -36.95 2.41 -36.83
C PHE A 213 -37.57 1.01 -36.93
N ILE A 214 -38.75 0.79 -36.33
CA ILE A 214 -39.49 -0.48 -36.43
C ILE A 214 -40.02 -0.69 -37.86
N GLN A 215 -40.50 0.36 -38.53
CA GLN A 215 -41.01 0.28 -39.90
C GLN A 215 -39.91 -0.01 -40.94
N ASN A 216 -38.70 0.50 -40.72
CA ASN A 216 -37.56 0.33 -41.62
C ASN A 216 -36.36 -0.26 -40.88
N PRO A 217 -36.35 -1.57 -40.57
CA PRO A 217 -35.21 -2.20 -39.91
C PRO A 217 -33.98 -2.11 -40.82
N PRO A 218 -32.92 -1.37 -40.44
CA PRO A 218 -31.73 -1.25 -41.28
C PRO A 218 -31.03 -2.60 -41.36
N LYS A 219 -30.92 -3.15 -42.57
CA LYS A 219 -30.23 -4.41 -42.81
C LYS A 219 -28.73 -4.14 -42.93
N ILE A 220 -28.00 -4.29 -41.82
CA ILE A 220 -26.54 -4.18 -41.79
C ILE A 220 -25.97 -5.34 -42.60
N GLN A 221 -25.37 -5.05 -43.76
CA GLN A 221 -24.56 -6.05 -44.46
C GLN A 221 -23.18 -6.09 -43.80
N PRO A 222 -22.70 -7.26 -43.35
CA PRO A 222 -21.34 -7.39 -42.81
C PRO A 222 -20.33 -7.01 -43.90
N THR A 223 -19.54 -5.98 -43.66
CA THR A 223 -18.36 -5.70 -44.50
C THR A 223 -17.30 -6.75 -44.17
N GLU A 224 -16.91 -7.56 -45.17
CA GLU A 224 -15.89 -8.64 -45.09
C GLU A 224 -14.52 -8.20 -44.54
N ASN A 225 -14.25 -6.90 -44.45
CA ASN A 225 -13.04 -6.37 -43.83
C ASN A 225 -13.18 -6.25 -42.30
N SER A 226 -13.22 -7.40 -41.62
CA SER A 226 -12.96 -7.48 -40.20
C SER A 226 -11.47 -7.21 -39.95
N GLU A 227 -11.09 -5.94 -39.81
CA GLU A 227 -9.83 -5.62 -39.16
C GLU A 227 -9.81 -6.30 -37.78
N LYS A 228 -8.82 -7.15 -37.56
CA LYS A 228 -8.66 -7.94 -36.32
C LYS A 228 -8.84 -7.01 -35.13
N LYS A 229 -9.90 -7.20 -34.33
CA LYS A 229 -10.15 -6.47 -33.08
C LYS A 229 -8.87 -6.50 -32.24
N LYS A 230 -8.09 -5.41 -32.27
CA LYS A 230 -6.89 -5.29 -31.44
C LYS A 230 -7.38 -5.24 -30.00
N ASN A 231 -6.81 -6.04 -29.12
CA ASN A 231 -7.17 -6.02 -27.71
C ASN A 231 -6.58 -4.76 -27.06
N LEU A 232 -7.38 -3.69 -26.92
CA LEU A 232 -6.98 -2.44 -26.26
C LEU A 232 -6.67 -2.63 -24.76
N ALA A 233 -7.07 -3.75 -24.15
CA ALA A 233 -6.84 -4.05 -22.74
C ALA A 233 -5.40 -4.45 -22.40
N LYS A 234 -4.61 -4.94 -23.37
CA LYS A 234 -3.24 -5.43 -23.13
C LYS A 234 -2.32 -4.44 -22.39
N PRO A 235 -2.25 -3.14 -22.74
CA PRO A 235 -1.41 -2.17 -22.01
C PRO A 235 -1.83 -1.97 -20.54
N PHE A 236 -3.08 -2.21 -20.18
CA PHE A 236 -3.60 -2.00 -18.81
C PHE A 236 -3.49 -3.24 -17.92
N THR A 237 -3.03 -4.38 -18.44
CA THR A 237 -2.86 -5.62 -17.64
C THR A 237 -1.55 -5.63 -16.83
N LYS A 238 -0.61 -4.75 -17.14
CA LYS A 238 0.64 -4.64 -16.38
C LYS A 238 0.40 -3.69 -15.20
N PRO A 239 0.84 -4.04 -13.97
CA PRO A 239 0.81 -3.10 -12.87
C PRO A 239 1.65 -1.87 -13.25
N SER A 240 1.13 -0.68 -12.97
CA SER A 240 1.83 0.57 -13.30
C SER A 240 3.17 0.62 -12.54
N ASP A 241 4.23 1.04 -13.23
CA ASP A 241 5.56 1.20 -12.65
C ASP A 241 5.53 2.19 -11.46
N SER A 242 4.53 3.07 -11.42
CA SER A 242 4.26 3.99 -10.32
C SER A 242 4.02 3.28 -8.96
N LEU A 243 3.48 2.05 -8.92
CA LEU A 243 3.11 1.38 -7.65
C LEU A 243 4.26 0.59 -6.96
N MET A 244 5.45 0.48 -7.55
CA MET A 244 6.51 -0.35 -6.97
C MET A 244 7.18 0.32 -5.77
N THR A 245 7.09 -0.32 -4.59
CA THR A 245 7.73 0.08 -3.32
C THR A 245 8.66 -1.02 -2.79
N GLU A 246 9.58 -0.66 -1.89
CA GLU A 246 10.54 -1.62 -1.29
C GLU A 246 9.81 -2.77 -0.57
N THR A 247 8.75 -2.45 0.17
CA THR A 247 7.91 -3.42 0.87
C THR A 247 7.23 -4.37 -0.11
N LEU A 248 6.70 -3.86 -1.23
CA LEU A 248 6.09 -4.70 -2.25
C LEU A 248 7.11 -5.65 -2.90
N ALA A 249 8.34 -5.19 -3.13
CA ALA A 249 9.43 -6.03 -3.65
C ALA A 249 9.78 -7.17 -2.67
N LYS A 250 9.86 -6.87 -1.36
CA LYS A 250 10.07 -7.88 -0.30
C LYS A 250 8.91 -8.88 -0.24
N VAL A 251 7.67 -8.42 -0.38
CA VAL A 251 6.49 -9.29 -0.41
C VAL A 251 6.55 -10.26 -1.60
N TYR A 252 6.94 -9.78 -2.80
CA TYR A 252 7.13 -10.68 -3.95
C TYR A 252 8.21 -11.73 -3.70
N LEU A 253 9.28 -11.38 -3.00
CA LEU A 253 10.35 -12.29 -2.62
C LEU A 253 9.82 -13.36 -1.64
N GLN A 254 9.09 -12.97 -0.60
CA GLN A 254 8.44 -13.90 0.33
C GLN A 254 7.47 -14.87 -0.37
N GLN A 255 6.76 -14.38 -1.39
CA GLN A 255 5.85 -15.18 -2.22
C GLN A 255 6.58 -16.08 -3.23
N LYS A 256 7.92 -16.12 -3.22
CA LYS A 256 8.78 -16.80 -4.21
C LYS A 256 8.58 -16.33 -5.66
N ASN A 257 8.00 -15.14 -5.85
CA ASN A 257 7.82 -14.55 -7.17
C ASN A 257 9.04 -13.71 -7.58
N TYR A 258 10.15 -14.40 -7.81
CA TYR A 258 11.45 -13.74 -8.04
C TYR A 258 11.45 -12.82 -9.27
N LYS A 259 10.72 -13.18 -10.34
CA LYS A 259 10.64 -12.36 -11.57
C LYS A 259 10.03 -10.98 -11.29
N LYS A 260 8.95 -10.94 -10.51
CA LYS A 260 8.30 -9.67 -10.10
C LYS A 260 9.14 -8.91 -9.09
N ALA A 261 9.80 -9.60 -8.16
CA ALA A 261 10.71 -8.96 -7.19
C ALA A 261 11.87 -8.24 -7.89
N ILE A 262 12.52 -8.89 -8.87
CA ILE A 262 13.61 -8.27 -9.66
C ILE A 262 13.09 -7.06 -10.44
N GLN A 263 11.90 -7.16 -11.07
CA GLN A 263 11.30 -6.03 -11.77
C GLN A 263 11.02 -4.85 -10.83
N ALA A 264 10.46 -5.11 -9.65
CA ALA A 264 10.20 -4.08 -8.65
C ALA A 264 11.50 -3.39 -8.20
N TYR A 265 12.56 -4.16 -7.90
CA TYR A 265 13.86 -3.58 -7.53
C TYR A 265 14.49 -2.78 -8.67
N LYS A 266 14.36 -3.21 -9.92
CA LYS A 266 14.82 -2.43 -11.09
C LYS A 266 14.09 -1.10 -11.20
N ILE A 267 12.77 -1.09 -11.01
CA ILE A 267 11.99 0.15 -11.01
C ILE A 267 12.38 1.05 -9.83
N LEU A 268 12.66 0.48 -8.66
CA LEU A 268 13.13 1.23 -7.49
C LEU A 268 14.51 1.86 -7.68
N ILE A 269 15.42 1.21 -8.41
CA ILE A 269 16.72 1.80 -8.80
C ILE A 269 16.50 3.07 -9.64
N LEU A 270 15.57 3.01 -10.59
CA LEU A 270 15.25 4.16 -11.44
C LEU A 270 14.59 5.30 -10.65
N LYS A 271 13.76 4.97 -9.66
CA LYS A 271 13.08 5.97 -8.83
C LYS A 271 13.95 6.58 -7.73
N ASN A 272 14.88 5.81 -7.18
CA ASN A 272 15.68 6.20 -6.01
C ASN A 272 17.18 5.91 -6.27
N PRO A 273 17.85 6.69 -7.12
CA PRO A 273 19.24 6.42 -7.53
C PRO A 273 20.24 6.44 -6.36
N GLU A 274 19.96 7.18 -5.28
CA GLU A 274 20.79 7.21 -4.07
C GLU A 274 20.92 5.83 -3.40
N LYS A 275 19.90 4.98 -3.50
CA LYS A 275 19.88 3.61 -2.96
C LYS A 275 20.16 2.55 -4.03
N SER A 276 20.62 2.93 -5.21
CA SER A 276 20.83 2.03 -6.36
C SER A 276 21.75 0.85 -6.02
N GLY A 277 22.84 1.09 -5.28
CA GLY A 277 23.76 0.04 -4.85
C GLY A 277 23.09 -1.03 -3.99
N PHE A 278 22.29 -0.61 -3.01
CA PHE A 278 21.53 -1.51 -2.15
C PHE A 278 20.58 -2.41 -2.96
N PHE A 279 19.81 -1.84 -3.88
CA PHE A 279 18.89 -2.63 -4.71
C PHE A 279 19.61 -3.55 -5.70
N ALA A 280 20.77 -3.14 -6.23
CA ALA A 280 21.59 -4.01 -7.08
C ALA A 280 22.09 -5.25 -6.30
N ASP A 281 22.47 -5.09 -5.04
CA ASP A 281 22.88 -6.20 -4.19
C ASP A 281 21.71 -7.13 -3.85
N GLN A 282 20.51 -6.59 -3.63
CA GLN A 282 19.28 -7.39 -3.46
C GLN A 282 18.96 -8.21 -4.71
N ILE A 283 19.05 -7.62 -5.91
CA ILE A 283 18.84 -8.34 -7.18
C ILE A 283 19.85 -9.49 -7.31
N ARG A 284 21.14 -9.24 -7.06
CA ARG A 284 22.20 -10.27 -7.11
C ARG A 284 21.93 -11.40 -6.13
N ALA A 285 21.47 -11.09 -4.93
CA ALA A 285 21.12 -12.10 -3.93
C ALA A 285 19.93 -12.96 -4.38
N ILE A 286 18.90 -12.35 -4.99
CA ILE A 286 17.77 -13.08 -5.57
C ILE A 286 18.21 -13.98 -6.73
N GLU A 287 19.06 -13.48 -7.63
CA GLU A 287 19.60 -14.27 -8.75
C GLU A 287 20.41 -15.48 -8.26
N LYS A 288 21.20 -15.31 -7.19
CA LYS A 288 21.88 -16.42 -6.52
C LYS A 288 20.91 -17.44 -5.93
N LEU A 289 19.78 -16.99 -5.34
CA LEU A 289 18.74 -17.90 -4.84
C LEU A 289 18.09 -18.71 -5.97
N ILE A 290 17.72 -18.06 -7.08
CA ILE A 290 17.15 -18.74 -8.25
C ILE A 290 18.08 -19.85 -8.73
N ASN A 291 19.39 -19.56 -8.82
CA ASN A 291 20.40 -20.52 -9.27
C ASN A 291 20.68 -21.64 -8.25
N LYS A 292 20.36 -21.43 -6.96
CA LYS A 292 20.48 -22.45 -5.90
C LYS A 292 19.26 -23.36 -5.85
N GLU A 293 18.07 -22.85 -6.19
CA GLU A 293 16.80 -23.60 -6.22
C GLU A 293 16.54 -24.34 -7.56
N SER A 294 17.30 -24.04 -8.62
CA SER A 294 17.23 -24.69 -9.94
C SER A 294 18.18 -25.87 -10.05
#